data_AF-A0AAE9N2E6-F1
#
_entry.id   AF-A0AAE9N2E6-F1
#
_cell.length_a   1.000
_cell.length_b   1.000
_cell.length_c   1.000
_cell.angle_alpha   90.00
_cell.angle_beta   90.00
_cell.angle_gamma   90.00
#
_symmetry.space_group_name_H-M   'P 1'
#
loop_
_entity.id
_entity.type
_entity.pdbx_description
1 polymer ?
#
loop_
_entity_poly.entity_id
_entity_poly.type
_entity_poly.pdbx_seq_one_letter_code
_entity_poly.pdbx_strand_id
1 'polypeptide(L)' 'MASKKDLVDVMKSRRRLWSPSELCDELGIHVCDLVRLVKAARRSGVDVRHESSELTGFSSKYWLAEGVEC' A
#
# COMPACT_ATOMS: atom_id res chain seq x y z
N MET A 1 -0.09 -16.34 -1.25
CA MET A 1 -1.11 -15.35 -1.67
C MET A 1 -1.16 -14.30 -0.58
N ALA A 2 -0.57 -13.13 -0.78
CA ALA A 2 -0.73 -12.02 0.17
C ALA A 2 -2.20 -11.64 0.23
N SER A 3 -2.75 -11.50 1.44
CA SER A 3 -4.14 -11.13 1.64
C SER A 3 -4.25 -9.62 1.89
N LYS A 4 -5.47 -9.08 1.79
CA LYS A 4 -5.72 -7.67 2.17
C LYS A 4 -5.31 -7.37 3.62
N LYS A 5 -5.41 -8.39 4.49
CA LYS A 5 -4.99 -8.32 5.89
C LYS A 5 -3.47 -8.17 5.99
N ASP A 6 -2.70 -8.97 5.26
CA ASP A 6 -1.24 -8.82 5.20
C ASP A 6 -0.81 -7.43 4.73
N LEU A 7 -1.45 -6.89 3.69
CA LEU A 7 -1.16 -5.53 3.24
C LEU A 7 -1.39 -4.50 4.35
N VAL A 8 -2.53 -4.58 5.03
CA VAL A 8 -2.84 -3.63 6.12
C VAL A 8 -1.90 -3.85 7.30
N ASP A 9 -1.55 -5.08 7.63
CA ASP A 9 -0.66 -5.41 8.75
C ASP A 9 0.75 -4.89 8.51
N VAL A 10 1.32 -5.15 7.32
CA VAL A 10 2.61 -4.59 6.88
C VAL A 10 2.55 -3.07 6.91
N MET A 11 1.52 -2.46 6.32
CA MET A 11 1.41 -1.01 6.28
C MET A 11 1.15 -0.37 7.66
N LYS A 12 0.55 -1.09 8.63
CA LYS A 12 0.37 -0.65 10.02
C LYS A 12 1.61 -0.85 10.88
N SER A 13 2.42 -1.88 10.58
CA SER A 13 3.65 -2.22 11.29
C SER A 13 4.64 -1.05 11.31
N ARG A 14 4.61 -0.22 10.25
CA ARG A 14 5.43 0.99 10.14
C ARG A 14 4.58 2.19 9.76
N ARG A 15 4.50 3.21 10.64
CA ARG A 15 3.93 4.54 10.33
C ARG A 15 4.86 5.36 9.42
N ARG A 16 5.25 4.81 8.27
CA ARG A 16 6.05 5.49 7.24
C ARG A 16 5.46 5.23 5.86
N LEU A 17 5.78 6.11 4.94
CA LEU A 17 5.56 5.93 3.51
C LEU A 17 6.32 4.70 3.03
N TRP A 18 5.64 3.86 2.26
CA TRP A 18 6.18 2.64 1.66
C TRP A 18 6.44 2.86 0.17
N SER A 19 7.61 2.48 -0.33
CA SER A 19 7.81 2.36 -1.78
C SER A 19 7.14 1.09 -2.32
N PRO A 20 6.71 1.05 -3.60
CA PRO A 20 6.14 -0.16 -4.21
C PRO A 20 7.09 -1.35 -4.09
N SER A 21 8.39 -1.14 -4.26
CA SER A 21 9.40 -2.20 -4.17
C SER A 21 9.50 -2.77 -2.77
N GLU A 22 9.51 -1.93 -1.73
CA GLU A 22 9.50 -2.39 -0.32
C GLU A 22 8.23 -3.17 0.00
N LEU A 23 7.07 -2.67 -0.43
CA LEU A 23 5.79 -3.36 -0.23
C LEU A 23 5.72 -4.71 -0.97
N CYS A 24 6.28 -4.78 -2.18
CA CYS A 24 6.37 -6.02 -2.94
C CYS A 24 7.29 -7.03 -2.27
N ASP A 25 8.42 -6.58 -1.73
CA ASP A 25 9.40 -7.41 -1.04
C ASP A 25 8.81 -7.98 0.26
N GLU A 26 8.24 -7.12 1.11
CA GLU A 26 7.63 -7.53 2.39
C GLU A 26 6.43 -8.47 2.22
N LEU A 27 5.62 -8.25 1.17
CA LEU A 27 4.46 -9.11 0.88
C LEU A 27 4.83 -10.33 0.02
N GLY A 28 6.05 -10.38 -0.52
CA GLY A 28 6.48 -11.41 -1.46
C GLY A 28 5.62 -11.47 -2.72
N ILE A 29 5.19 -10.32 -3.26
CA ILE A 29 4.31 -10.23 -4.44
C ILE A 29 4.92 -9.37 -5.55
N HIS A 30 4.46 -9.56 -6.78
CA HIS A 30 4.80 -8.66 -7.87
C HIS A 30 4.01 -7.34 -7.79
N VAL A 31 4.59 -6.28 -8.37
CA VAL A 31 3.97 -4.95 -8.43
C VAL A 31 2.57 -4.95 -9.07
N CYS A 32 2.32 -5.82 -10.05
CA CYS A 32 1.00 -5.98 -10.66
C CYS A 32 -0.03 -6.49 -9.64
N ASP A 33 0.36 -7.44 -8.79
CA ASP A 33 -0.48 -7.96 -7.72
C ASP A 33 -0.67 -6.93 -6.61
N LEU A 34 0.36 -6.14 -6.29
CA LEU A 34 0.24 -5.02 -5.34
C LEU A 34 -0.85 -4.05 -5.78
N VAL A 35 -0.88 -3.63 -7.05
CA VAL A 35 -1.92 -2.71 -7.56
C VAL A 35 -3.32 -3.34 -7.46
N ARG A 36 -3.46 -4.62 -7.80
CA ARG A 36 -4.73 -5.36 -7.66
C ARG A 36 -5.19 -5.43 -6.21
N LEU A 37 -4.25 -5.68 -5.31
CA LEU A 37 -4.49 -5.87 -3.88
C LEU A 37 -4.84 -4.53 -3.20
N VAL A 38 -4.16 -3.44 -3.56
CA VAL A 38 -4.52 -2.07 -3.14
C VAL A 38 -5.93 -1.71 -3.64
N LYS A 39 -6.26 -2.02 -4.89
CA LYS A 39 -7.61 -1.78 -5.44
C LYS A 39 -8.68 -2.59 -4.70
N ALA A 40 -8.39 -3.83 -4.35
CA ALA A 40 -9.28 -4.70 -3.57
C ALA A 40 -9.44 -4.20 -2.12
N ALA A 41 -8.36 -3.71 -1.51
CA ALA A 41 -8.36 -3.12 -0.18
C ALA A 41 -9.23 -1.84 -0.15
N ARG A 42 -9.07 -0.95 -1.12
CA ARG A 42 -9.93 0.24 -1.29
C ARG A 42 -11.40 -0.12 -1.42
N ARG A 43 -11.73 -1.13 -2.23
CA ARG A 43 -13.11 -1.63 -2.36
C ARG A 43 -13.67 -2.24 -1.07
N SER A 44 -12.81 -2.73 -0.19
CA SER A 44 -13.19 -3.24 1.14
C SER A 44 -13.29 -2.14 2.21
N GLY A 45 -13.09 -0.85 1.85
CA GLY A 45 -13.13 0.27 2.79
C GLY A 45 -11.79 0.62 3.44
N VAL A 46 -10.67 0.07 2.98
CA VAL A 46 -9.33 0.45 3.46
C VAL A 46 -8.84 1.69 2.69
N ASP A 47 -8.60 2.81 3.37
CA ASP A 47 -8.08 4.04 2.74
C ASP A 47 -6.56 3.95 2.50
N VAL A 48 -6.18 3.15 1.51
CA VAL A 48 -4.79 3.09 1.03
C VAL A 48 -4.55 4.23 0.06
N ARG A 49 -3.72 5.21 0.41
CA ARG A 49 -3.33 6.31 -0.50
C ARG A 49 -2.03 6.00 -1.21
N HIS A 50 -1.91 6.58 -2.39
CA HIS A 50 -0.75 6.48 -3.25
C HIS A 50 -0.49 7.84 -3.88
N GLU A 51 0.77 8.25 -3.88
CA GLU A 51 1.25 9.43 -4.60
C GLU A 51 2.39 9.03 -5.52
N SER A 52 2.31 9.52 -6.75
CA SER A 52 3.39 9.47 -7.74
C SER A 52 3.76 10.90 -8.06
N SER A 53 4.92 11.37 -7.59
CA SER A 53 5.42 12.69 -7.93
C SER A 53 6.54 12.56 -8.96
N GLU A 54 6.36 13.20 -10.11
CA GLU A 54 7.36 13.34 -11.17
C GLU A 54 8.61 14.06 -10.65
N LEU A 55 8.43 14.99 -9.71
CA LEU A 55 9.49 15.76 -9.04
C LEU A 55 10.41 14.92 -8.14
N THR A 56 10.03 13.68 -7.80
CA THR A 56 10.80 12.78 -6.93
C THR A 56 11.48 11.63 -7.67
N GLY A 57 11.58 11.71 -9.00
CA GLY A 57 12.16 10.64 -9.81
C GLY A 57 11.28 9.39 -9.88
N PHE A 58 9.96 9.56 -9.95
CA PHE A 58 8.97 8.48 -10.02
C PHE A 58 8.92 7.55 -8.80
N SER A 59 9.35 8.03 -7.62
CA SER A 59 9.19 7.28 -6.38
C SER A 59 7.72 7.27 -5.97
N SER A 60 6.99 6.25 -6.44
CA SER A 60 5.65 5.96 -5.96
C SER A 60 5.70 5.69 -4.45
N LYS A 61 4.80 6.30 -3.70
CA LYS A 61 4.70 6.12 -2.24
C LYS A 61 3.30 5.68 -1.88
N TYR A 62 3.21 4.73 -0.96
CA TYR A 62 1.97 4.18 -0.43
C TYR A 62 1.90 4.41 1.08
N TRP A 63 0.73 4.74 1.58
CA TRP A 63 0.48 4.83 3.02
C TRP A 63 -0.98 4.54 3.32
N LEU A 64 -1.24 4.09 4.54
CA LEU A 64 -2.59 4.06 5.07
C LEU A 64 -2.93 5.49 5.49
N ALA A 65 -3.94 6.08 4.86
CA ALA A 65 -4.59 7.22 5.45
C ALA A 65 -5.46 6.67 6.57
N GLU A 66 -5.19 7.05 7.81
CA GLU A 66 -6.10 6.81 8.93
C GLU A 66 -7.44 7.50 8.58
N GLY A 67 -8.36 6.72 8.01
CA GLY A 67 -9.77 7.05 8.05
C GLY A 67 -10.20 6.85 9.49
N VAL A 68 -10.42 7.98 10.18
CA VAL A 68 -11.08 8.08 11.47
C VAL A 68 -12.16 7.01 11.58
N GLU A 69 -11.98 6.10 12.53
CA GLU A 69 -13.05 5.27 13.05
C GLU A 69 -14.15 6.25 13.52
N CYS A 70 -15.32 6.24 12.87
CA CYS A 70 -16.50 6.95 13.37
C CYS A 70 -17.09 6.22 14.58
#